data_AF-A0A7Y3F0L5-F1
#
_entry.id   AF-A0A7Y3F0L5-F1
#
_cell.length_a   1.000
_cell.length_b   1.000
_cell.length_c   1.000
_cell.angle_alpha   90.00
_cell.angle_beta   90.00
_cell.angle_gamma   90.00
#
_symmetry.space_group_name_H-M   'P 1'
#
loop_
_entity.id
_entity.type
_entity.pdbx_description
1 polymer ?
#
loop_
_entity_poly.entity_id
_entity_poly.type
_entity_poly.pdbx_seq_one_letter_code
_entity_poly.pdbx_strand_id
1 'polypeptide(L)' 'DLEWSGTSTGSVEIYRDSGLLISVPDSGSYTDNTGNKGGRTYLYQVCEAGTNNCSAIETIVF' A
#
# COMPACT_ATOMS: atom_id res chain seq x y z
N ASP A 1 5.77 -6.89 -3.77
CA ASP A 1 6.30 -5.58 -3.36
C ASP A 1 5.39 -4.51 -3.93
N LEU A 2 5.17 -3.42 -3.20
CA LEU A 2 4.40 -2.28 -3.70
C LEU A 2 5.38 -1.18 -4.07
N GLU A 3 5.21 -0.62 -5.25
CA GLU A 3 5.92 0.56 -5.72
C GLU A 3 4.90 1.62 -6.13
N TRP A 4 5.19 2.87 -5.80
CA TRP A 4 4.38 4.00 -6.22
C TRP A 4 5.27 5.18 -6.60
N SER A 5 4.77 6.04 -7.46
CA SER A 5 5.44 7.30 -7.79
C SER A 5 5.21 8.29 -6.66
N GLY A 6 6.27 9.03 -6.32
CA GLY A 6 6.30 9.96 -5.19
C GLY A 6 5.02 10.80 -5.07
N THR A 7 4.59 10.95 -3.84
CA THR A 7 3.39 11.66 -3.43
C THR A 7 3.65 13.11 -3.10
N SER A 8 2.60 13.91 -3.14
CA SER A 8 2.59 15.32 -2.74
C SER A 8 2.85 15.50 -1.24
N THR A 9 2.57 14.44 -0.48
CA THR A 9 2.65 14.37 0.98
C THR A 9 3.94 13.68 1.41
N GLY A 10 4.57 14.09 2.52
CA GLY A 10 5.78 13.42 3.02
C GLY A 10 5.55 12.00 3.56
N SER A 11 4.32 11.51 3.56
CA SER A 11 3.90 10.22 4.10
C SER A 11 2.72 9.65 3.33
N VAL A 12 2.67 8.33 3.21
CA VAL A 12 1.59 7.59 2.57
C VAL A 12 0.97 6.60 3.55
N GLU A 13 -0.31 6.31 3.33
CA GLU A 13 -1.10 5.31 4.03
C GLU A 13 -1.33 4.13 3.08
N ILE A 14 -0.86 2.96 3.49
CA ILE A 14 -1.03 1.72 2.74
C ILE A 14 -2.22 0.99 3.33
N TYR A 15 -3.17 0.65 2.48
CA TYR A 15 -4.35 -0.13 2.82
C TYR A 15 -4.20 -1.54 2.26
N ARG A 16 -4.69 -2.52 3.03
CA ARG A 16 -4.79 -3.92 2.63
C ARG A 16 -6.19 -4.43 2.94
N ASP A 17 -6.84 -5.02 1.95
CA ASP A 17 -8.21 -5.53 2.04
C ASP A 17 -9.19 -4.48 2.59
N SER A 18 -9.07 -3.24 2.13
CA SER A 18 -9.82 -2.03 2.58
C SER A 18 -9.55 -1.54 4.01
N GLY A 19 -8.69 -2.20 4.78
CA GLY A 19 -8.23 -1.74 6.09
C GLY A 19 -6.90 -0.98 6.00
N LEU A 20 -6.71 0.04 6.82
CA LEU A 20 -5.39 0.70 6.95
C LEU A 20 -4.39 -0.33 7.50
N LEU A 21 -3.36 -0.64 6.71
CA LEU A 21 -2.28 -1.53 7.10
C LEU A 21 -1.23 -0.77 7.90
N ILE A 22 -0.72 0.32 7.33
CA ILE A 22 0.37 1.11 7.92
C ILE A 22 0.43 2.50 7.27
N SER A 23 0.93 3.49 8.01
CA SER A 23 1.39 4.75 7.45
C SER A 23 2.92 4.78 7.48
N VAL A 24 3.52 5.05 6.32
CA VAL A 24 4.98 5.12 6.15
C VAL A 24 5.36 6.45 5.53
N PRO A 25 6.58 6.96 5.79
CA PRO A 25 7.12 8.06 5.00
C PRO A 25 7.09 7.71 3.51
N ASP A 26 6.95 8.72 2.65
CA ASP A 26 6.93 8.51 1.22
C ASP A 26 8.33 8.13 0.70
N SER A 27 8.65 6.83 0.77
CA SER A 27 9.88 6.23 0.27
C SER A 27 9.77 5.68 -1.15
N GLY A 28 8.58 5.76 -1.77
CA GLY A 28 8.28 5.22 -3.11
C GLY A 28 8.14 3.70 -3.19
N SER A 29 8.38 2.97 -2.10
CA SER A 29 8.20 1.52 -2.05
C SER A 29 7.91 0.98 -0.65
N TYR A 30 7.22 -0.16 -0.60
CA TYR A 30 6.94 -0.90 0.62
C TYR A 30 6.86 -2.41 0.36
N THR A 31 7.50 -3.18 1.23
CA THR A 31 7.46 -4.65 1.19
C THR A 31 6.56 -5.17 2.30
N ASP A 32 5.39 -5.70 1.94
CA ASP A 32 4.52 -6.41 2.90
C ASP A 32 5.02 -7.83 3.13
N ASN A 33 5.61 -8.06 4.31
CA ASN A 33 6.01 -9.40 4.76
C ASN A 33 4.82 -10.09 5.44
N THR A 34 3.89 -10.59 4.63
CA THR A 34 2.67 -11.26 5.13
C THR A 34 2.93 -12.63 5.77
N GLY A 35 4.12 -13.21 5.57
CA GLY A 35 4.48 -14.54 6.04
C GLY A 35 3.68 -15.68 5.39
N ASN A 36 2.84 -15.36 4.39
CA ASN A 36 2.08 -16.37 3.67
C ASN A 36 2.98 -17.19 2.75
N LYS A 37 2.66 -18.48 2.66
CA LYS A 37 3.29 -19.41 1.74
C LYS A 37 2.26 -19.84 0.69
N GLY A 38 2.01 -18.98 -0.30
CA GLY A 38 1.24 -19.31 -1.51
C GLY A 38 -0.29 -19.38 -1.35
N GLY A 39 -1.01 -18.74 -2.28
CA GLY A 39 -2.44 -18.91 -2.53
C GLY A 39 -3.36 -17.84 -1.94
N ARG A 40 -2.82 -16.73 -1.44
CA ARG A 40 -3.63 -15.67 -0.82
C ARG A 40 -3.56 -14.40 -1.65
N THR A 41 -4.75 -13.90 -1.98
CA THR A 41 -4.94 -12.64 -2.69
C THR A 41 -5.12 -11.52 -1.69
N TYR A 42 -4.46 -10.40 -1.94
CA TYR A 42 -4.60 -9.17 -1.17
C TYR A 42 -4.90 -8.01 -2.10
N LEU A 43 -5.77 -7.13 -1.65
CA LEU A 43 -6.07 -5.87 -2.32
C LEU A 43 -5.29 -4.77 -1.64
N TYR A 44 -4.35 -4.17 -2.35
CA TYR A 44 -3.57 -3.04 -1.85
C TYR A 44 -4.00 -1.74 -2.46
N GLN A 45 -3.93 -0.67 -1.68
CA GLN A 45 -4.14 0.69 -2.15
C GLN A 45 -3.20 1.62 -1.38
N VAL A 46 -2.58 2.58 -2.08
CA VAL A 46 -1.70 3.56 -1.47
C VAL A 46 -2.40 4.92 -1.54
N CYS A 47 -2.52 5.59 -0.40
CA CYS A 47 -3.12 6.91 -0.30
C CYS A 47 -2.14 7.93 0.29
N GLU A 48 -2.23 9.18 -0.14
CA GLU A 48 -1.50 10.29 0.47
C GLU A 48 -2.08 10.57 1.86
N ALA A 49 -1.24 10.56 2.89
CA ALA A 49 -1.70 10.60 4.27
C ALA A 49 -2.49 11.87 4.59
N GLY A 50 -3.68 11.71 5.19
CA GLY A 50 -4.55 12.84 5.54
C GLY A 50 -5.25 13.49 4.35
N THR A 51 -5.23 12.85 3.18
CA THR A 51 -5.99 13.28 2.00
C THR A 51 -6.87 12.14 1.48
N ASN A 52 -7.69 12.43 0.46
CA ASN A 52 -8.44 11.42 -0.28
C ASN A 52 -7.77 11.05 -1.62
N ASN A 53 -6.50 11.40 -1.80
CA ASN A 53 -5.75 11.10 -3.02
C ASN A 53 -5.16 9.69 -2.90
N CYS A 54 -5.77 8.72 -3.59
CA CYS A 54 -5.41 7.32 -3.53
C CYS A 54 -5.09 6.77 -4.92
N SER A 55 -4.15 5.83 -4.97
CA SER A 55 -3.87 5.01 -6.14
C SER A 55 -5.07 4.11 -6.48
N ALA A 56 -4.99 3.48 -7.66
CA ALA A 56 -5.83 2.34 -7.97
C ALA A 56 -5.60 1.20 -6.96
N ILE A 57 -6.58 0.32 -6.84
CA ILE A 57 -6.48 -0.89 -6.03
C ILE A 57 -5.73 -1.94 -6.85
N GLU A 58 -4.59 -2.39 -6.33
CA GLU A 58 -3.74 -3.42 -6.93
C GLU A 58 -4.02 -4.77 -6.27
N THR A 59 -4.23 -5.80 -7.09
CA THR A 59 -4.48 -7.16 -6.60
C THR A 59 -3.19 -7.96 -6.65
N ILE A 60 -2.63 -8.29 -5.48
CA ILE A 60 -1.39 -9.05 -5.36
C ILE A 60 -1.70 -10.45 -4.84
N VAL A 61 -1.23 -11.47 -5.55
CA VAL A 61 -1.31 -12.86 -5.14
C VAL A 61 0.08 -13.33 -4.70
N PHE A 62 0.19 -13.77 -3.45
CA PHE A 62 1.42 -14.34 -2.88
C PHE A 62 1.43 -15.86 -2.91
#